data_AF-A0A2R6L4L6-F1
#
_entry.id   AF-A0A2R6L4L6-F1
#
_cell.length_a   1.000
_cell.length_b   1.000
_cell.length_c   1.000
_cell.angle_alpha   90.00
_cell.angle_beta   90.00
_cell.angle_gamma   90.00
#
_symmetry.space_group_name_H-M   'P 1'
#
loop_
_entity.id
_entity.type
_entity.pdbx_description
1 polymer ?
#
loop_
_entity_poly.entity_id
_entity_poly.type
_entity_poly.pdbx_seq_one_letter_code
_entity_poly.pdbx_strand_id
1 'polypeptide(L)'
;MELSRRDAIGALAAIGVGTGAAAYAVDTGGDAATAPVETLVAVAEVVYPSELSGVEPFVETFAERRAAGDDDHARGVRAAVETTDDRAEAWYDAAFADLATEDRDALLREMGVDTAAEAPDGSTAERVRYYVVNDLLMALYASPTGGELVGIENPRGHPGGTDSYRRGPRQ
;
A
#
# COMPACT_ATOMS: atom_id res chain seq x y z
N MET A 1 0.32 16.72 -6.19
CA MET A 1 -0.91 16.05 -6.68
C MET A 1 -1.67 15.55 -5.46
N GLU A 2 -2.99 15.46 -5.50
CA GLU A 2 -3.78 15.11 -4.31
C GLU A 2 -4.47 13.76 -4.50
N LEU A 3 -4.19 12.81 -3.60
CA LEU A 3 -4.91 11.55 -3.51
C LEU A 3 -6.28 11.80 -2.88
N SER A 4 -7.32 11.39 -3.60
CA SER A 4 -8.71 11.59 -3.21
C SER A 4 -9.38 10.28 -2.82
N ARG A 5 -10.62 10.38 -2.30
CA ARG A 5 -11.45 9.19 -2.06
C ARG A 5 -11.70 8.36 -3.34
N ARG A 6 -11.74 9.01 -4.50
CA ARG A 6 -11.89 8.32 -5.79
C ARG A 6 -10.67 7.46 -6.10
N ASP A 7 -9.50 7.88 -5.62
CA ASP A 7 -8.26 7.13 -5.78
C ASP A 7 -8.27 5.83 -5.03
N ALA A 8 -8.71 5.86 -3.76
CA ALA A 8 -8.85 4.65 -2.95
C ALA A 8 -9.84 3.66 -3.59
N ILE A 9 -10.96 4.16 -4.13
CA ILE A 9 -11.93 3.32 -4.84
C ILE A 9 -11.33 2.70 -6.12
N GLY A 10 -10.55 3.48 -6.88
CA GLY A 10 -9.86 3.00 -8.07
C GLY A 10 -8.87 1.89 -7.76
N ALA A 11 -8.05 2.09 -6.71
CA ALA A 11 -7.09 1.10 -6.23
C ALA A 11 -7.77 -0.20 -5.80
N LEU A 12 -8.83 -0.11 -4.98
CA LEU A 12 -9.59 -1.28 -4.52
C LEU A 12 -10.26 -2.05 -5.67
N ALA A 13 -10.75 -1.33 -6.68
CA ALA A 13 -11.37 -1.94 -7.86
C ALA A 13 -10.34 -2.75 -8.68
N ALA A 14 -9.10 -2.28 -8.79
CA ALA A 14 -8.04 -2.96 -9.53
C ALA A 14 -7.64 -4.31 -8.90
N ILE A 15 -7.77 -4.44 -7.58
CA ILE A 15 -7.39 -5.64 -6.82
C ILE A 15 -8.55 -6.65 -6.75
N GLY A 16 -9.72 -6.33 -7.33
CA GLY A 16 -10.85 -7.24 -7.37
C GLY A 16 -11.51 -7.46 -6.01
N VAL A 17 -11.31 -6.53 -5.06
CA VAL A 17 -12.07 -6.48 -3.81
C VAL A 17 -13.51 -6.08 -4.14
N GLY A 18 -14.27 -7.04 -4.64
CA GLY A 18 -15.63 -6.86 -5.13
C GLY A 18 -16.55 -6.35 -4.03
N THR A 19 -17.62 -5.66 -4.44
CA THR A 19 -18.72 -5.16 -3.59
C THR A 19 -19.44 -6.25 -2.78
N GLY A 20 -19.08 -7.54 -2.92
CA GLY A 20 -19.64 -8.67 -2.18
C GLY A 20 -19.26 -8.72 -0.69
N ALA A 21 -18.24 -7.99 -0.25
CA ALA A 21 -17.89 -7.86 1.17
C ALA A 21 -18.67 -6.76 1.91
N ALA A 22 -19.70 -6.16 1.31
CA ALA A 22 -20.58 -5.23 2.01
C ALA A 22 -21.57 -5.90 2.98
N ALA A 23 -21.61 -7.25 3.03
CA ALA A 23 -22.61 -8.00 3.78
C ALA A 23 -22.06 -8.80 4.98
N TYR A 24 -20.74 -8.90 5.16
CA TYR A 24 -20.18 -9.49 6.38
C TYR A 24 -19.76 -8.37 7.31
N ALA A 25 -20.47 -8.32 8.42
CA ALA A 25 -20.40 -7.32 9.44
C ALA A 25 -18.95 -7.04 9.86
N VAL A 26 -18.70 -5.75 10.04
CA VAL A 26 -17.66 -5.20 10.90
C VAL A 26 -17.87 -5.81 12.30
N ASP A 27 -17.17 -6.89 12.59
CA ASP A 27 -16.79 -7.25 13.96
C ASP A 27 -15.37 -6.74 14.12
N THR A 28 -15.26 -5.50 14.60
CA THR A 28 -14.00 -4.80 14.83
C THR A 28 -13.21 -5.55 15.90
N GLY A 29 -12.17 -6.25 15.46
CA GLY A 29 -10.99 -6.49 16.30
C GLY A 29 -10.36 -5.15 16.64
N GLY A 30 -10.91 -4.48 17.66
CA GLY A 30 -10.39 -3.23 18.21
C GLY A 30 -8.96 -3.39 18.68
N ASP A 31 -8.17 -2.32 18.54
CA ASP A 31 -6.70 -2.23 18.61
C ASP A 31 -5.96 -2.92 17.45
N ALA A 32 -6.17 -4.21 17.23
CA ALA A 32 -5.37 -4.97 16.26
C ALA A 32 -5.65 -4.64 14.80
N ALA A 33 -6.76 -3.97 14.46
CA ALA A 33 -7.01 -3.43 13.11
C ALA A 33 -6.58 -1.97 12.97
N THR A 34 -6.55 -1.22 14.08
CA THR A 34 -6.14 0.20 14.12
C THR A 34 -4.63 0.33 14.00
N ALA A 35 -3.85 -0.45 14.75
CA ALA A 35 -2.39 -0.45 14.67
C ALA A 35 -1.86 -0.79 13.25
N PRO A 36 -2.44 -1.78 12.52
CA PRO A 36 -2.11 -1.99 11.12
C PRO A 36 -2.27 -0.78 10.22
N VAL A 37 -3.31 0.03 10.44
CA VAL A 37 -3.59 1.19 9.58
C VAL A 37 -2.56 2.29 9.81
N GLU A 38 -2.27 2.64 11.06
CA GLU A 38 -1.31 3.69 11.42
C GLU A 38 0.10 3.37 10.88
N THR A 39 0.55 2.13 11.06
CA THR A 39 1.85 1.69 10.54
C THR A 39 1.87 1.67 9.00
N LEU A 40 0.78 1.29 8.33
CA LEU A 40 0.69 1.36 6.86
C LEU A 40 0.71 2.81 6.35
N VAL A 41 0.04 3.74 7.04
CA VAL A 41 0.12 5.20 6.73
C VAL A 41 1.55 5.69 6.90
N ALA A 42 2.20 5.35 8.00
CA ALA A 42 3.57 5.73 8.30
C ALA A 42 4.58 5.19 7.26
N VAL A 43 4.39 3.97 6.75
CA VAL A 43 5.20 3.43 5.64
C VAL A 43 4.91 4.18 4.35
N ALA A 44 3.65 4.49 4.06
CA ALA A 44 3.28 5.23 2.85
C ALA A 44 3.95 6.61 2.78
N GLU A 45 4.07 7.31 3.92
CA GLU A 45 4.80 8.58 3.99
C GLU A 45 6.28 8.47 3.63
N VAL A 46 6.88 7.29 3.79
CA VAL A 46 8.26 7.00 3.38
C VAL A 46 8.34 6.63 1.90
N VAL A 47 7.44 5.77 1.42
CA VAL A 47 7.57 5.15 0.08
C VAL A 47 6.86 5.95 -1.03
N TYR A 48 5.93 6.84 -0.68
CA TYR A 48 5.26 7.69 -1.66
C TYR A 48 6.06 8.97 -1.95
N PRO A 49 5.94 9.51 -3.19
CA PRO A 49 6.53 10.79 -3.51
C PRO A 49 6.03 11.92 -2.58
N SER A 50 6.95 12.72 -2.06
CA SER A 50 6.69 13.82 -1.12
C SER A 50 5.74 14.90 -1.63
N GLU A 51 5.56 14.99 -2.96
CA GLU A 51 4.70 15.94 -3.65
C GLU A 51 3.22 15.51 -3.67
N LEU A 52 2.92 14.32 -3.12
CA LEU A 52 1.57 13.83 -2.92
C LEU A 52 0.99 14.34 -1.61
N SER A 53 -0.21 14.90 -1.69
CA SER A 53 -1.05 15.23 -0.54
C SER A 53 -2.22 14.24 -0.43
N GLY A 54 -2.85 14.15 0.74
CA GLY A 54 -3.97 13.22 0.96
C GLY A 54 -3.57 11.76 1.10
N VAL A 55 -2.31 11.47 1.44
CA VAL A 55 -1.78 10.11 1.61
C VAL A 55 -2.50 9.37 2.73
N GLU A 56 -2.57 9.94 3.93
CA GLU A 56 -3.26 9.35 5.09
C GLU A 56 -4.70 8.91 4.77
N PRO A 57 -5.64 9.77 4.36
CA PRO A 57 -7.02 9.34 4.11
C PRO A 57 -7.17 8.32 2.97
N PHE A 58 -6.25 8.34 2.01
CA PHE A 58 -6.20 7.34 0.94
C PHE A 58 -5.77 5.97 1.49
N VAL A 59 -4.68 5.94 2.26
CA VAL A 59 -4.13 4.70 2.82
C VAL A 59 -5.05 4.13 3.88
N GLU A 60 -5.66 4.93 4.75
CA GLU A 60 -6.67 4.47 5.71
C GLU A 60 -7.79 3.69 5.00
N THR A 61 -8.40 4.31 3.99
CA THR A 61 -9.49 3.68 3.22
C THR A 61 -9.05 2.37 2.56
N PHE A 62 -7.82 2.31 2.07
CA PHE A 62 -7.26 1.12 1.44
C PHE A 62 -6.93 0.03 2.47
N ALA A 63 -6.21 0.40 3.53
CA ALA A 63 -5.70 -0.47 4.58
C ALA A 63 -6.82 -1.10 5.39
N GLU A 64 -7.86 -0.33 5.75
CA GLU A 64 -9.05 -0.87 6.42
C GLU A 64 -9.62 -2.05 5.65
N ARG A 65 -9.75 -1.93 4.32
CA ARG A 65 -10.28 -3.02 3.49
C ARG A 65 -9.28 -4.14 3.29
N ARG A 66 -8.00 -3.81 3.15
CA ARG A 66 -6.94 -4.78 2.90
C ARG A 66 -6.68 -5.68 4.10
N ALA A 67 -6.70 -5.10 5.29
CA ALA A 67 -6.46 -5.76 6.56
C ALA A 67 -7.72 -6.31 7.22
N ALA A 68 -8.93 -5.91 6.81
CA ALA A 68 -10.19 -6.49 7.34
C ALA A 68 -10.55 -7.87 6.77
N GLY A 69 -9.84 -8.36 5.75
CA GLY A 69 -10.08 -9.70 5.20
C GLY A 69 -9.73 -10.81 6.20
N ASP A 70 -10.28 -12.00 5.94
CA ASP A 70 -9.93 -13.26 6.64
C ASP A 70 -9.14 -14.23 5.74
N ASP A 71 -8.70 -13.75 4.58
CA ASP A 71 -7.84 -14.51 3.69
C ASP A 71 -6.37 -14.54 4.16
N ASP A 72 -5.58 -15.43 3.57
CA ASP A 72 -4.15 -15.58 3.87
C ASP A 72 -3.37 -14.27 3.67
N HIS A 73 -3.80 -13.43 2.73
CA HIS A 73 -3.10 -12.17 2.46
C HIS A 73 -3.37 -11.13 3.54
N ALA A 74 -4.62 -10.97 3.98
CA ALA A 74 -4.96 -10.08 5.09
C ALA A 74 -4.23 -10.50 6.38
N ARG A 75 -4.09 -11.80 6.63
CA ARG A 75 -3.22 -12.32 7.71
C ARG A 75 -1.75 -11.98 7.49
N GLY A 76 -1.25 -12.10 6.27
CA GLY A 76 0.12 -11.72 5.89
C GLY A 76 0.42 -10.24 6.12
N VAL A 77 -0.52 -9.34 5.78
CA VAL A 77 -0.43 -7.90 6.04
C VAL A 77 -0.32 -7.61 7.53
N ARG A 78 -1.25 -8.14 8.33
CA ARG A 78 -1.24 -7.94 9.80
C ARG A 78 0.07 -8.42 10.42
N ALA A 79 0.55 -9.61 10.04
CA ALA A 79 1.80 -10.16 10.56
C ALA A 79 3.04 -9.37 10.11
N ALA A 80 3.05 -8.81 8.89
CA ALA A 80 4.15 -7.99 8.41
C ALA A 80 4.20 -6.62 9.11
N VAL A 81 3.03 -6.02 9.39
CA VAL A 81 2.93 -4.80 10.18
C VAL A 81 3.40 -5.04 11.61
N GLU A 82 2.91 -6.09 12.28
CA GLU A 82 3.36 -6.48 13.63
C GLU A 82 4.89 -6.65 13.67
N THR A 83 5.47 -7.33 12.69
CA THR A 83 6.92 -7.50 12.61
C THR A 83 7.67 -6.17 12.43
N THR A 84 7.06 -5.18 11.77
CA THR A 84 7.65 -3.85 11.58
C THR A 84 7.62 -3.06 12.89
N ASP A 85 6.49 -3.08 13.61
CA ASP A 85 6.36 -2.46 14.92
C ASP A 85 7.28 -3.11 15.96
N ASP A 86 7.34 -4.44 16.02
CA ASP A 86 8.28 -5.17 16.89
C ASP A 86 9.73 -4.73 16.65
N ARG A 87 10.08 -4.45 15.38
CA ARG A 87 11.41 -3.98 15.02
C ARG A 87 11.65 -2.55 15.50
N ALA A 88 10.65 -1.69 15.37
CA ALA A 88 10.69 -0.31 15.82
C ALA A 88 10.84 -0.23 17.33
N GLU A 89 10.02 -0.98 18.08
CA GLU A 89 10.13 -1.06 19.53
C GLU A 89 11.52 -1.58 19.96
N ALA A 90 12.02 -2.62 19.32
CA ALA A 90 13.30 -3.22 19.68
C ALA A 90 14.53 -2.34 19.37
N TRP A 91 14.42 -1.37 18.46
CA TRP A 91 15.56 -0.56 18.00
C TRP A 91 15.48 0.92 18.37
N TYR A 92 14.27 1.45 18.46
CA TYR A 92 13.98 2.87 18.66
C TYR A 92 13.09 3.12 19.89
N ASP A 93 12.70 2.08 20.65
CA ASP A 93 11.87 2.17 21.85
C ASP A 93 10.52 2.90 21.63
N ALA A 94 9.97 2.80 20.42
CA ALA A 94 8.69 3.41 20.03
C ALA A 94 8.02 2.59 18.91
N ALA A 95 6.69 2.71 18.79
CA ALA A 95 5.96 2.14 17.67
C ALA A 95 6.41 2.78 16.35
N PHE A 96 6.33 2.06 15.24
CA PHE A 96 6.82 2.54 13.94
C PHE A 96 6.10 3.84 13.53
N ALA A 97 4.80 3.93 13.78
CA ALA A 97 3.99 5.10 13.50
C ALA A 97 4.40 6.34 14.33
N ASP A 98 5.05 6.17 15.48
CA ASP A 98 5.50 7.29 16.32
C ASP A 98 6.89 7.81 15.98
N LEU A 99 7.64 7.08 15.12
CA LEU A 99 8.97 7.49 14.67
C LEU A 99 8.92 8.70 13.74
N ALA A 100 10.01 9.47 13.69
CA ALA A 100 10.19 10.49 12.65
C ALA A 100 10.35 9.81 11.27
N THR A 101 9.94 10.48 10.19
CA THR A 101 9.96 9.91 8.84
C THR A 101 11.36 9.42 8.42
N GLU A 102 12.42 10.10 8.85
CA GLU A 102 13.80 9.68 8.60
C GLU A 102 14.16 8.38 9.32
N ASP A 103 13.70 8.19 10.55
CA ASP A 103 13.93 6.97 11.32
C ASP A 103 13.10 5.80 10.78
N ARG A 104 11.89 6.07 10.28
CA ARG A 104 11.07 5.08 9.55
C ARG A 104 11.78 4.58 8.29
N ASP A 105 12.35 5.49 7.48
CA ASP A 105 13.16 5.15 6.30
C ASP A 105 14.42 4.36 6.69
N ALA A 106 15.13 4.82 7.73
CA ALA A 106 16.30 4.13 8.25
C ALA A 106 15.97 2.70 8.69
N LEU A 107 14.90 2.50 9.47
CA LEU A 107 14.47 1.18 9.93
C LEU A 107 14.17 0.24 8.76
N LEU A 108 13.42 0.69 7.75
CA LEU A 108 13.10 -0.14 6.58
C LEU A 108 14.35 -0.56 5.81
N ARG A 109 15.34 0.32 5.68
CA ARG A 109 16.65 0.01 5.07
C ARG A 109 17.49 -0.91 5.94
N GLU A 110 17.50 -0.73 7.26
CA GLU A 110 18.20 -1.58 8.21
C GLU A 110 17.61 -3.00 8.24
N MET A 111 16.29 -3.13 8.04
CA MET A 111 15.63 -4.41 7.80
C MET A 111 15.94 -5.02 6.43
N GLY A 112 16.49 -4.26 5.49
CA GLY A 112 16.78 -4.69 4.11
C GLY A 112 15.57 -4.74 3.19
N VAL A 113 14.47 -4.05 3.54
CA VAL A 113 13.20 -4.09 2.78
C VAL A 113 13.35 -3.49 1.37
N ASP A 114 14.25 -2.53 1.19
CA ASP A 114 14.50 -1.86 -0.08
C ASP A 114 15.22 -2.74 -1.12
N THR A 115 15.99 -3.73 -0.65
CA THR A 115 16.78 -4.65 -1.50
C THR A 115 16.26 -6.08 -1.54
N ALA A 116 15.34 -6.44 -0.63
CA ALA A 116 14.72 -7.76 -0.58
C ALA A 116 13.88 -8.04 -1.83
N ALA A 117 13.85 -9.32 -2.23
CA ALA A 117 12.88 -9.80 -3.21
C ALA A 117 11.46 -9.82 -2.61
N GLU A 118 10.43 -9.72 -3.44
CA GLU A 118 9.07 -9.93 -2.99
C GLU A 118 8.76 -11.43 -2.84
N ALA A 119 8.71 -11.94 -1.61
CA ALA A 119 8.40 -13.34 -1.33
C ALA A 119 7.46 -13.47 -0.10
N PRO A 120 6.20 -13.92 -0.28
CA PRO A 120 5.23 -14.02 0.81
C PRO A 120 5.59 -15.07 1.87
N ASP A 121 6.31 -16.12 1.46
CA ASP A 121 6.83 -17.19 2.32
C ASP A 121 8.33 -17.01 2.63
N GLY A 122 8.87 -15.81 2.37
CA GLY A 122 10.27 -15.49 2.52
C GLY A 122 10.68 -15.08 3.94
N SER A 123 11.86 -14.50 4.01
CA SER A 123 12.39 -13.83 5.20
C SER A 123 11.52 -12.63 5.61
N THR A 124 11.76 -12.11 6.82
CA THR A 124 11.07 -10.92 7.33
C THR A 124 11.11 -9.74 6.34
N ALA A 125 12.29 -9.44 5.78
CA ALA A 125 12.44 -8.35 4.83
C ALA A 125 11.62 -8.56 3.56
N GLU A 126 11.63 -9.79 3.02
CA GLU A 126 10.88 -10.15 1.80
C GLU A 126 9.36 -10.12 2.04
N ARG A 127 8.91 -10.51 3.24
CA ARG A 127 7.50 -10.45 3.64
C ARG A 127 7.02 -9.02 3.83
N VAL A 128 7.80 -8.16 4.49
CA VAL A 128 7.46 -6.72 4.62
C VAL A 128 7.47 -6.05 3.25
N ARG A 129 8.44 -6.39 2.38
CA ARG A 129 8.46 -5.93 1.00
C ARG A 129 7.19 -6.33 0.25
N TYR A 130 6.77 -7.59 0.35
CA TYR A 130 5.60 -8.12 -0.33
C TYR A 130 4.28 -7.56 0.21
N TYR A 131 4.03 -7.67 1.52
CA TYR A 131 2.73 -7.40 2.12
C TYR A 131 2.49 -5.93 2.47
N VAL A 132 3.54 -5.14 2.64
CA VAL A 132 3.41 -3.74 3.08
C VAL A 132 3.83 -2.79 1.97
N VAL A 133 5.11 -2.79 1.60
CA VAL A 133 5.62 -1.82 0.61
C VAL A 133 4.98 -2.01 -0.76
N ASN A 134 4.94 -3.23 -1.27
CA ASN A 134 4.39 -3.50 -2.59
C ASN A 134 2.86 -3.34 -2.63
N ASP A 135 2.13 -3.68 -1.56
CA ASP A 135 0.68 -3.44 -1.50
C ASP A 135 0.36 -1.94 -1.56
N LEU A 136 1.12 -1.11 -0.84
CA LEU A 136 0.99 0.35 -0.90
C LEU A 136 1.36 0.91 -2.27
N LEU A 137 2.48 0.48 -2.87
CA LEU A 137 2.87 0.92 -4.21
C LEU A 137 1.87 0.47 -5.28
N MET A 138 1.36 -0.75 -5.17
CA MET A 138 0.29 -1.25 -6.02
C MET A 138 -0.96 -0.38 -5.90
N ALA A 139 -1.38 -0.04 -4.67
CA ALA A 139 -2.52 0.83 -4.45
C ALA A 139 -2.34 2.21 -5.10
N LEU A 140 -1.16 2.81 -4.93
CA LEU A 140 -0.83 4.09 -5.55
C LEU A 140 -0.93 3.98 -7.08
N TYR A 141 -0.24 3.03 -7.71
CA TYR A 141 -0.22 2.90 -9.17
C TYR A 141 -1.56 2.48 -9.78
N ALA A 142 -2.40 1.78 -9.02
CA ALA A 142 -3.75 1.44 -9.43
C ALA A 142 -4.73 2.61 -9.32
N SER A 143 -4.39 3.63 -8.54
CA SER A 143 -5.22 4.83 -8.42
C SER A 143 -5.14 5.71 -9.68
N PRO A 144 -6.22 6.42 -10.05
CA PRO A 144 -6.18 7.47 -11.08
C PRO A 144 -4.99 8.42 -10.94
N THR A 145 -4.77 9.00 -9.76
CA THR A 145 -3.71 9.99 -9.52
C THR A 145 -2.32 9.37 -9.63
N GLY A 146 -2.10 8.17 -9.08
CA GLY A 146 -0.81 7.49 -9.21
C GLY A 146 -0.56 6.96 -10.61
N GLY A 147 -1.61 6.58 -11.35
CA GLY A 147 -1.52 6.21 -12.76
C GLY A 147 -1.11 7.40 -13.66
N GLU A 148 -1.64 8.59 -13.38
CA GLU A 148 -1.21 9.86 -14.00
C GLU A 148 0.27 10.16 -13.69
N LEU A 149 0.70 9.99 -12.43
CA LEU A 149 2.06 10.27 -11.97
C LEU A 149 3.12 9.49 -12.77
N VAL A 150 2.86 8.22 -13.09
CA VAL A 150 3.80 7.37 -13.84
C VAL A 150 3.42 7.19 -15.32
N GLY A 151 2.40 7.89 -15.81
CA GLY A 151 1.98 7.87 -17.21
C GLY A 151 1.44 6.52 -17.69
N ILE A 152 0.85 5.72 -16.78
CA ILE A 152 0.26 4.40 -17.07
C ILE A 152 -1.28 4.42 -17.13
N GLU A 153 -1.88 5.60 -17.28
CA GLU A 153 -3.33 5.77 -17.33
C GLU A 153 -3.98 4.83 -18.37
N ASN A 154 -5.07 4.17 -17.97
CA ASN A 154 -5.95 3.51 -18.93
C ASN A 154 -6.81 4.58 -19.63
N PRO A 155 -6.63 4.85 -20.93
CA PRO A 155 -7.35 5.92 -21.60
C PRO A 155 -8.86 5.68 -21.57
N ARG A 156 -9.63 6.73 -21.27
CA ARG A 156 -11.09 6.64 -21.19
C ARG A 156 -11.68 6.25 -22.56
N GLY A 157 -12.32 5.08 -22.63
CA GLY A 157 -13.05 4.61 -23.80
C GLY A 157 -12.46 3.41 -24.55
N HIS A 158 -11.34 2.85 -24.09
CA HIS A 158 -10.75 1.65 -24.71
C HIS A 158 -10.37 0.59 -23.67
N PRO A 159 -11.07 -0.56 -23.62
CA PRO A 159 -10.53 -1.73 -22.95
C PRO A 159 -9.33 -2.23 -23.76
N GLY A 160 -8.12 -1.86 -23.33
CA GLY A 160 -6.84 -2.18 -23.96
C GLY A 160 -6.47 -1.24 -25.12
N GLY A 161 -5.45 -0.38 -24.94
CA GLY A 161 -5.01 0.46 -26.06
C GLY A 161 -3.85 1.40 -25.79
N THR A 162 -2.66 0.94 -26.15
CA THR A 162 -1.44 1.71 -26.36
C THR A 162 -1.61 2.70 -27.53
N ASP A 163 -1.97 3.96 -27.27
CA ASP A 163 -1.95 4.98 -28.34
C ASP A 163 -0.54 5.21 -28.90
N SER A 164 0.50 4.82 -28.16
CA SER A 164 1.90 4.75 -28.60
C SER A 164 2.17 3.67 -29.66
N TYR A 165 1.36 2.61 -29.77
CA TYR A 165 1.52 1.57 -30.81
C TYR A 165 0.69 1.82 -32.07
N ARG A 166 -0.19 2.84 -32.07
CA ARG A 166 -1.07 3.13 -33.22
C ARG A 166 -0.47 4.12 -34.23
N ARG A 167 0.68 4.73 -33.94
CA ARG A 167 1.43 5.51 -34.93
C ARG A 167 2.50 4.64 -35.59
N GLY A 168 2.15 4.03 -36.72
CA GLY A 168 3.14 3.46 -37.64
C GLY A 168 4.19 4.51 -38.07
N PRO A 169 5.38 4.08 -38.53
CA PRO A 169 6.42 5.02 -38.95
C PRO A 169 5.87 5.95 -40.03
N ARG A 170 6.02 7.25 -39.80
CA ARG A 170 5.73 8.26 -40.83
C ARG A 170 6.76 8.08 -41.94
N GLN A 171 6.31 7.66 -43.11
CA GLN A 171 7.07 7.79 -44.37
C GLN A 171 6.87 9.20 -44.92
#